data_AF-A0A1Q7D1Y9-F1
#
_entry.id   AF-A0A1Q7D1Y9-F1
#
_cell.length_a   1.000
_cell.length_b   1.000
_cell.length_c   1.000
_cell.angle_alpha   90.00
_cell.angle_beta   90.00
_cell.angle_gamma   90.00
#
_symmetry.space_group_name_H-M   'P 1'
#
loop_
_entity.id
_entity.type
_entity.pdbx_description
1 polymer ?
#
loop_
_entity_poly.entity_id
_entity_poly.type
_entity_poly.pdbx_seq_one_letter_code
_entity_poly.pdbx_strand_id
1 'polypeptide(L)'
;MKEGLKQLLQPSTMFESLGIKYAGLVDGHDEPALEEVLTRAKKLREPVVVHVVTEKGHGYSPAVDDEVDKLHGVSAFDPLTGRPRSTEVTYTDVFGEALMTAAARRPEVCAITAAMASSTGLLNFAKEFPDRFFDVGICEQHAVTFAAGLAMAGMHPVVCIYSTFLARAFDQTIMDVALHKLPVVFVYSTFLARAFDQTIMDVALHKLPVVFVIDRAGVTGPDGASHHGIFDLSYLRLIPNLKVAAPKDATELCALLETALATDGPIAIRYPKGPVPATPDLPVEPLPIGRWEELRKGSDAVIFAVGRMVEVAGEAAERLEMQGLSCGVVNARWIKPVDPRIADWARGHPIVLTVEDNVGAGGFGSAVLEALAPHGLAGRVRTLASSRLYSRFRPPNPSPTRCQCSTLSSPSFQHSSTSSPSRKEGKSISPSSGPLSWMPMLLRLSTALSSSSSAPWTASFACCSRSRSLPFAPGRCTAYSAIRSCSSRSGRRAESSAI
;
A
#
# COMPACT_ATOMS: atom_id res chain seq x y z
N MET A 1 -14.31 43.33 -37.57
CA MET A 1 -15.65 43.07 -38.17
C MET A 1 -15.80 41.65 -38.71
N LYS A 2 -14.80 41.06 -39.40
CA LYS A 2 -14.87 39.67 -39.89
C LYS A 2 -14.84 38.60 -38.79
N GLU A 3 -14.00 38.71 -37.75
CA GLU A 3 -14.03 37.78 -36.60
C GLU A 3 -15.38 37.80 -35.85
N GLY A 4 -15.94 38.99 -35.59
CA GLY A 4 -17.17 39.14 -34.81
C GLY A 4 -18.42 38.55 -35.48
N LEU A 5 -18.47 38.51 -36.81
CA LEU A 5 -19.58 37.86 -37.54
C LEU A 5 -19.42 36.33 -37.62
N LYS A 6 -18.18 35.82 -37.57
CA LYS A 6 -17.86 34.38 -37.52
C LYS A 6 -18.27 33.75 -36.17
N GLN A 7 -17.98 34.44 -35.06
CA GLN A 7 -18.32 33.97 -33.71
C GLN A 7 -19.84 33.87 -33.45
N LEU A 8 -20.65 34.61 -34.21
CA LEU A 8 -22.12 34.58 -34.13
C LEU A 8 -22.76 33.38 -34.86
N LEU A 9 -22.04 32.77 -35.82
CA LEU A 9 -22.54 31.68 -36.67
C LEU A 9 -21.95 30.31 -36.31
N GLN A 10 -20.73 30.28 -35.78
CA GLN A 10 -20.11 29.11 -35.15
C GLN A 10 -19.36 29.61 -33.92
N PRO A 11 -19.74 29.17 -32.70
CA PRO A 11 -18.93 29.46 -31.53
C PRO A 11 -17.50 28.97 -31.80
N SER A 12 -16.51 29.85 -31.64
CA SER A 12 -15.11 29.43 -31.68
C SER A 12 -14.91 28.32 -30.65
N THR A 13 -14.21 27.26 -31.01
CA THR A 13 -13.92 26.19 -30.04
C THR A 13 -13.11 26.75 -28.86
N MET A 14 -13.12 26.04 -27.72
CA MET A 14 -12.24 26.38 -26.58
C MET A 14 -10.78 26.51 -27.06
N PHE A 15 -10.35 25.64 -27.96
CA PHE A 15 -8.98 25.62 -28.50
C PHE A 15 -8.67 26.88 -29.32
N GLU A 16 -9.57 27.28 -30.21
CA GLU A 16 -9.39 28.51 -31.00
C GLU A 16 -9.33 29.76 -30.11
N SER A 17 -10.09 29.76 -29.01
CA SER A 17 -10.05 30.84 -28.01
C SER A 17 -8.72 30.90 -27.25
N LEU A 18 -8.01 29.78 -27.14
CA LEU A 18 -6.65 29.68 -26.60
C LEU A 18 -5.56 29.97 -27.66
N GLY A 19 -5.94 30.35 -28.88
CA GLY A 19 -5.02 30.57 -30.00
C GLY A 19 -4.50 29.28 -30.62
N ILE A 20 -5.14 28.13 -30.34
CA ILE A 20 -4.78 26.83 -30.88
C ILE A 20 -5.67 26.54 -32.08
N LYS A 21 -5.07 26.22 -33.23
CA LYS A 21 -5.86 25.86 -34.41
C LYS A 21 -6.62 24.56 -34.15
N TYR A 22 -7.85 24.49 -34.64
CA TYR A 22 -8.69 23.32 -34.47
C TYR A 22 -8.96 22.69 -35.83
N ALA A 23 -8.67 21.39 -35.94
CA ALA A 23 -8.89 20.60 -37.13
C ALA A 23 -9.82 19.43 -36.82
N GLY A 24 -11.05 19.53 -37.33
CA GLY A 24 -11.88 18.36 -37.62
C GLY A 24 -13.02 18.03 -36.64
N LEU A 25 -13.72 16.98 -37.07
CA LEU A 25 -14.29 15.86 -36.34
C LEU A 25 -13.98 14.70 -37.29
N VAL A 26 -12.88 13.99 -37.06
CA VAL A 26 -12.41 12.94 -37.98
C VAL A 26 -12.76 11.59 -37.41
N ASP A 27 -13.29 10.70 -38.23
CA ASP A 27 -13.48 9.30 -37.84
C ASP A 27 -12.11 8.66 -37.61
N GLY A 28 -11.88 8.19 -36.39
CA GLY A 28 -10.62 7.58 -35.98
C GLY A 28 -10.38 6.19 -36.54
N HIS A 29 -11.36 5.62 -37.24
CA HIS A 29 -11.26 4.34 -37.92
C HIS A 29 -11.09 4.48 -39.44
N ASP A 30 -11.09 5.71 -39.96
CA ASP A 30 -10.74 6.03 -41.34
C ASP A 30 -9.26 6.45 -41.42
N GLU A 31 -8.38 5.47 -41.68
CA GLU A 31 -6.93 5.67 -41.79
C GLU A 31 -6.55 6.71 -42.87
N PRO A 32 -7.11 6.67 -44.10
CA PRO A 32 -6.88 7.73 -45.11
C PRO A 32 -7.26 9.14 -44.63
N ALA A 33 -8.42 9.30 -43.99
CA ALA A 33 -8.86 10.61 -43.49
C ALA A 33 -7.94 11.12 -42.36
N LEU A 34 -7.48 10.22 -41.49
CA LEU A 34 -6.48 10.52 -40.47
C LEU A 34 -5.14 10.95 -41.09
N GLU A 35 -4.65 10.25 -42.10
CA GLU A 35 -3.39 10.60 -42.77
C GLU A 35 -3.46 12.01 -43.41
N GLU A 36 -4.59 12.32 -44.06
CA GLU A 36 -4.81 13.62 -44.69
C GLU A 36 -4.82 14.76 -43.67
N VAL A 37 -5.59 14.62 -42.57
CA VAL A 37 -5.72 15.68 -41.55
C VAL A 37 -4.41 15.87 -40.80
N LEU A 38 -3.68 14.79 -40.47
CA LEU A 38 -2.39 14.86 -39.78
C LEU A 38 -1.33 15.49 -40.68
N THR A 39 -1.31 15.16 -41.97
CA THR A 39 -0.40 15.76 -42.96
C THR A 39 -0.65 17.26 -43.11
N ARG A 40 -1.93 17.69 -43.11
CA ARG A 40 -2.29 19.12 -43.12
C ARG A 40 -1.88 19.82 -41.83
N ALA A 41 -2.19 19.25 -40.68
CA ALA A 41 -1.84 19.81 -39.37
C ALA A 41 -0.33 20.01 -39.24
N LYS A 42 0.48 19.02 -39.66
CA LYS A 42 1.96 19.09 -39.64
C LYS A 42 2.53 20.26 -40.46
N LYS A 43 1.86 20.68 -41.55
CA LYS A 43 2.32 21.77 -42.41
C LYS A 43 2.14 23.16 -41.79
N LEU A 44 1.23 23.31 -40.82
CA LEU A 44 0.85 24.61 -40.26
C LEU A 44 1.89 25.21 -39.29
N ARG A 45 2.85 24.41 -38.80
CA ARG A 45 3.94 24.84 -37.88
C ARG A 45 3.46 25.66 -36.66
N GLU A 46 2.24 25.41 -36.22
CA GLU A 46 1.59 26.02 -35.07
C GLU A 46 0.92 24.90 -34.24
N PRO A 47 0.53 25.15 -32.98
CA PRO A 47 -0.29 24.20 -32.22
C PRO A 47 -1.62 23.93 -32.93
N VAL A 48 -1.91 22.66 -33.20
CA VAL A 48 -3.17 22.21 -33.80
C VAL A 48 -3.75 21.08 -32.94
N VAL A 49 -5.04 21.19 -32.60
CA VAL A 49 -5.83 20.06 -32.09
C VAL A 49 -6.48 19.37 -33.27
N VAL A 50 -6.19 18.08 -33.44
CA VAL A 50 -6.93 17.20 -34.35
C VAL A 50 -7.93 16.43 -33.51
N HIS A 51 -9.22 16.68 -33.70
CA HIS A 51 -10.27 15.99 -32.95
C HIS A 51 -10.67 14.70 -33.68
N VAL A 52 -10.25 13.58 -33.10
CA VAL A 52 -10.53 12.23 -33.61
C VAL A 52 -11.60 11.56 -32.76
N VAL A 53 -12.62 11.00 -33.40
CA VAL A 53 -13.71 10.25 -32.76
C VAL A 53 -13.42 8.77 -32.89
N THR A 54 -13.30 8.06 -31.78
CA THR A 54 -13.02 6.61 -31.75
C THR A 54 -14.09 5.85 -30.96
N GLU A 55 -14.13 4.54 -31.17
CA GLU A 55 -14.95 3.61 -30.41
C GLU A 55 -14.06 2.86 -29.41
N LYS A 56 -14.35 2.98 -28.11
CA LYS A 56 -13.59 2.27 -27.07
C LYS A 56 -13.84 0.77 -27.20
N GLY A 57 -12.76 -0.02 -27.34
CA GLY A 57 -12.84 -1.47 -27.57
C GLY A 57 -12.92 -1.89 -29.05
N HIS A 58 -12.85 -0.94 -30.00
CA HIS A 58 -12.97 -1.21 -31.43
C HIS A 58 -12.12 -2.41 -31.88
N GLY A 59 -12.73 -3.28 -32.68
CA GLY A 59 -12.10 -4.50 -33.18
C GLY A 59 -12.04 -5.66 -32.17
N TYR A 60 -12.57 -5.50 -30.96
CA TYR A 60 -12.62 -6.55 -29.94
C TYR A 60 -14.00 -6.64 -29.28
N SER A 61 -14.86 -7.53 -29.79
CA SER A 61 -16.27 -7.66 -29.37
C SER A 61 -16.46 -7.71 -27.85
N PRO A 62 -15.69 -8.49 -27.06
CA PRO A 62 -15.89 -8.50 -25.61
C PRO A 62 -15.63 -7.15 -24.92
N ALA A 63 -14.78 -6.28 -25.48
CA ALA A 63 -14.62 -4.91 -24.98
C ALA A 63 -15.73 -3.99 -25.46
N VAL A 64 -16.18 -4.12 -26.73
CA VAL A 64 -17.29 -3.32 -27.25
C VAL A 64 -18.59 -3.62 -26.50
N ASP A 65 -18.82 -4.89 -26.15
CA ASP A 65 -20.05 -5.35 -25.50
C ASP A 65 -20.10 -5.04 -23.99
N ASP A 66 -18.97 -4.74 -23.35
CA ASP A 66 -18.94 -4.33 -21.94
C ASP A 66 -19.43 -2.89 -21.78
N GLU A 67 -20.70 -2.70 -21.42
CA GLU A 67 -21.31 -1.38 -21.22
C GLU A 67 -20.81 -0.61 -20.00
N VAL A 68 -20.11 -1.26 -19.06
CA VAL A 68 -19.68 -0.63 -17.80
C VAL A 68 -18.35 0.08 -17.98
N ASP A 69 -17.32 -0.60 -18.50
CA ASP A 69 -15.98 -0.01 -18.59
C ASP A 69 -15.26 -0.30 -19.92
N LYS A 70 -15.88 -1.04 -20.84
CA LYS A 70 -15.27 -1.45 -22.12
C LYS A 70 -13.92 -2.14 -21.89
N LEU A 71 -13.81 -2.95 -20.83
CA LEU A 71 -12.60 -3.63 -20.37
C LEU A 71 -11.38 -2.70 -20.10
N HIS A 72 -11.61 -1.47 -19.63
CA HIS A 72 -10.54 -0.52 -19.29
C HIS A 72 -9.56 -1.03 -18.22
N GLY A 73 -10.06 -1.76 -17.23
CA GLY A 73 -9.26 -2.34 -16.14
C GLY A 73 -9.75 -3.74 -15.81
N VAL A 74 -9.10 -4.75 -16.37
CA VAL A 74 -9.50 -6.15 -16.23
C VAL A 74 -8.51 -6.94 -15.37
N SER A 75 -9.05 -7.73 -14.44
CA SER A 75 -8.32 -8.85 -13.83
C SER A 75 -8.10 -9.95 -14.87
N ALA A 76 -7.40 -11.04 -14.53
CA ALA A 76 -7.19 -12.12 -15.49
C ALA A 76 -8.54 -12.62 -16.04
N PHE A 77 -8.72 -12.55 -17.36
CA PHE A 77 -9.97 -12.88 -18.06
C PHE A 77 -9.69 -13.85 -19.22
N ASP A 78 -10.74 -14.42 -19.80
CA ASP A 78 -10.65 -15.21 -21.02
C ASP A 78 -10.67 -14.27 -22.24
N PRO A 79 -9.59 -14.19 -23.04
CA PRO A 79 -9.53 -13.30 -24.20
C PRO A 79 -10.57 -13.58 -25.29
N LEU A 80 -11.17 -14.78 -25.34
CA LEU A 80 -12.21 -15.06 -26.34
C LEU A 80 -13.60 -14.64 -25.87
N THR A 81 -13.87 -14.74 -24.56
CA THR A 81 -15.21 -14.53 -24.02
C THR A 81 -15.35 -13.22 -23.24
N GLY A 82 -14.25 -12.54 -22.93
CA GLY A 82 -14.22 -11.34 -22.06
C GLY A 82 -14.50 -11.65 -20.58
N ARG A 83 -14.81 -12.90 -20.24
CA ARG A 83 -15.26 -13.25 -18.90
C ARG A 83 -14.10 -13.26 -17.90
N PRO A 84 -14.28 -12.72 -16.68
CA PRO A 84 -13.30 -12.84 -15.62
C PRO A 84 -13.01 -14.32 -15.32
N ARG A 85 -11.75 -14.66 -15.07
CA ARG A 85 -11.37 -16.03 -14.67
C ARG A 85 -11.66 -16.34 -13.20
N SER A 86 -11.86 -15.32 -12.38
CA SER A 86 -12.23 -15.45 -10.97
C SER A 86 -13.47 -14.62 -10.69
N THR A 87 -14.41 -15.21 -9.96
CA THR A 87 -15.60 -14.56 -9.38
C THR A 87 -15.44 -14.37 -7.88
N GLU A 88 -14.21 -14.47 -7.37
CA GLU A 88 -13.93 -14.28 -5.95
C GLU A 88 -14.19 -12.83 -5.55
N VAL A 89 -14.85 -12.66 -4.40
CA VAL A 89 -15.09 -11.35 -3.79
C VAL A 89 -13.75 -10.77 -3.37
N THR A 90 -13.52 -9.48 -3.64
CA THR A 90 -12.29 -8.76 -3.31
C THR A 90 -12.46 -7.84 -2.10
N TYR A 91 -11.34 -7.37 -1.54
CA TYR A 91 -11.37 -6.34 -0.49
C TYR A 91 -12.06 -5.05 -0.96
N THR A 92 -11.92 -4.70 -2.24
CA THR A 92 -12.59 -3.53 -2.84
C THR A 92 -14.11 -3.72 -2.90
N ASP A 93 -14.58 -4.93 -3.20
CA ASP A 93 -16.03 -5.25 -3.19
C ASP A 93 -16.60 -5.15 -1.77
N VAL A 94 -15.90 -5.73 -0.79
CA VAL A 94 -16.28 -5.66 0.63
C VAL A 94 -16.30 -4.21 1.12
N PHE A 95 -15.30 -3.40 0.76
CA PHE A 95 -15.28 -1.98 1.09
C PHE A 95 -16.51 -1.25 0.52
N GLY A 96 -16.84 -1.50 -0.74
CA GLY A 96 -18.03 -0.92 -1.39
C GLY A 96 -19.32 -1.29 -0.68
N GLU A 97 -19.48 -2.56 -0.30
CA GLU A 97 -20.65 -3.05 0.45
C GLU A 97 -20.73 -2.48 1.88
N ALA A 98 -19.58 -2.36 2.55
CA ALA A 98 -19.49 -1.75 3.87
C ALA A 98 -19.87 -0.26 3.83
N LEU A 99 -19.35 0.48 2.84
CA LEU A 99 -19.68 1.88 2.64
C LEU A 99 -21.17 2.08 2.34
N MET A 100 -21.73 1.24 1.46
CA MET A 100 -23.17 1.20 1.17
C MET A 100 -24.00 0.99 2.43
N THR A 101 -23.63 -0.01 3.22
CA THR A 101 -24.32 -0.37 4.46
C THR A 101 -24.22 0.73 5.51
N ALA A 102 -23.06 1.38 5.62
CA ALA A 102 -22.87 2.55 6.47
C ALA A 102 -23.73 3.74 6.00
N ALA A 103 -23.76 4.02 4.69
CA ALA A 103 -24.52 5.13 4.12
C ALA A 103 -26.03 4.92 4.17
N ALA A 104 -26.52 3.68 4.18
CA ALA A 104 -27.93 3.37 4.43
C ALA A 104 -28.39 3.79 5.83
N ARG A 105 -27.48 3.74 6.82
CA ARG A 105 -27.74 4.18 8.21
C ARG A 105 -27.42 5.65 8.46
N ARG A 106 -26.52 6.22 7.67
CA ARG A 106 -25.96 7.57 7.86
C ARG A 106 -26.29 8.44 6.65
N PRO A 107 -27.38 9.24 6.68
CA PRO A 107 -27.81 10.07 5.56
C PRO A 107 -26.73 11.09 5.14
N GLU A 108 -25.85 11.49 6.06
CA GLU A 108 -24.75 12.41 5.82
C GLU A 108 -23.58 11.83 5.01
N VAL A 109 -23.46 10.49 4.91
CA VAL A 109 -22.36 9.88 4.15
C VAL A 109 -22.60 10.01 2.65
N CYS A 110 -21.61 10.54 1.93
CA CYS A 110 -21.62 10.63 0.46
C CYS A 110 -20.32 10.07 -0.13
N ALA A 111 -20.37 9.58 -1.36
CA ALA A 111 -19.21 9.02 -2.06
C ALA A 111 -18.80 9.91 -3.24
N ILE A 112 -17.50 10.15 -3.36
CA ILE A 112 -16.91 10.99 -4.41
C ILE A 112 -15.82 10.18 -5.11
N THR A 113 -15.79 10.23 -6.44
CA THR A 113 -14.72 9.63 -7.23
C THR A 113 -14.27 10.56 -8.36
N ALA A 114 -13.09 10.30 -8.89
CA ALA A 114 -12.54 11.00 -10.04
C ALA A 114 -12.48 10.03 -11.24
N ALA A 115 -13.62 9.78 -11.89
CA ALA A 115 -13.76 8.87 -13.04
C ALA A 115 -13.37 7.39 -12.76
N MET A 116 -13.48 6.91 -11.52
CA MET A 116 -12.99 5.59 -11.11
C MET A 116 -14.02 4.72 -10.40
N ALA A 117 -15.32 5.03 -10.55
CA ALA A 117 -16.41 4.39 -9.81
C ALA A 117 -16.38 2.84 -9.86
N SER A 118 -16.07 2.26 -11.02
CA SER A 118 -15.93 0.81 -11.22
C SER A 118 -14.83 0.23 -10.34
N SER A 119 -13.64 0.78 -10.47
CA SER A 119 -12.42 0.25 -9.88
C SER A 119 -12.27 0.52 -8.38
N THR A 120 -13.08 1.41 -7.81
CA THR A 120 -13.08 1.73 -6.38
C THR A 120 -14.32 1.21 -5.65
N GLY A 121 -15.08 0.30 -6.27
CA GLY A 121 -16.23 -0.35 -5.62
C GLY A 121 -17.44 0.55 -5.40
N LEU A 122 -17.61 1.62 -6.19
CA LEU A 122 -18.68 2.62 -5.97
C LEU A 122 -19.88 2.48 -6.90
N LEU A 123 -19.89 1.54 -7.85
CA LEU A 123 -21.00 1.42 -8.82
C LEU A 123 -22.36 1.15 -8.15
N ASN A 124 -22.39 0.32 -7.10
CA ASN A 124 -23.63 0.06 -6.37
C ASN A 124 -24.06 1.28 -5.55
N PHE A 125 -23.10 2.03 -5.01
CA PHE A 125 -23.37 3.31 -4.33
C PHE A 125 -23.99 4.33 -5.27
N ALA A 126 -23.45 4.46 -6.48
CA ALA A 126 -24.00 5.34 -7.50
C ALA A 126 -25.45 5.00 -7.89
N LYS A 127 -25.81 3.72 -7.89
CA LYS A 127 -27.16 3.25 -8.23
C LYS A 127 -28.17 3.48 -7.09
N GLU A 128 -27.79 3.16 -5.87
CA GLU A 128 -28.70 3.20 -4.71
C GLU A 128 -28.85 4.61 -4.13
N PHE A 129 -27.76 5.39 -4.12
CA PHE A 129 -27.72 6.73 -3.56
C PHE A 129 -27.26 7.76 -4.61
N PRO A 130 -27.99 7.92 -5.74
CA PRO A 130 -27.56 8.81 -6.82
C PRO A 130 -27.40 10.26 -6.37
N ASP A 131 -28.24 10.72 -5.43
CA ASP A 131 -28.18 12.09 -4.88
C ASP A 131 -26.99 12.32 -3.92
N ARG A 132 -26.28 11.26 -3.54
CA ARG A 132 -25.11 11.29 -2.64
C ARG A 132 -23.86 10.71 -3.28
N PHE A 133 -23.89 10.46 -4.59
CA PHE A 133 -22.76 9.98 -5.37
C PHE A 133 -22.31 11.05 -6.34
N PHE A 134 -21.00 11.31 -6.37
CA PHE A 134 -20.42 12.34 -7.22
C PHE A 134 -19.21 11.81 -7.97
N ASP A 135 -19.35 11.71 -9.29
CA ASP A 135 -18.20 11.54 -10.19
C ASP A 135 -17.81 12.90 -10.75
N VAL A 136 -16.65 13.41 -10.36
CA VAL A 136 -16.17 14.74 -10.79
C VAL A 136 -15.36 14.69 -12.09
N GLY A 137 -15.28 13.52 -12.75
CA GLY A 137 -14.37 13.28 -13.86
C GLY A 137 -12.91 13.20 -13.40
N ILE A 138 -11.95 13.28 -14.32
CA ILE A 138 -10.50 13.24 -14.01
C ILE A 138 -10.06 14.62 -13.48
N CYS A 139 -10.59 14.99 -12.31
CA CYS A 139 -10.43 16.29 -11.67
C CYS A 139 -10.25 16.11 -10.16
N GLU A 140 -9.18 15.44 -9.75
CA GLU A 140 -8.95 15.07 -8.35
C GLU A 140 -8.88 16.31 -7.44
N GLN A 141 -8.29 17.40 -7.92
CA GLN A 141 -8.28 18.70 -7.21
C GLN A 141 -9.69 19.13 -6.84
N HIS A 142 -10.59 19.13 -7.84
CA HIS A 142 -11.98 19.46 -7.62
C HIS A 142 -12.65 18.46 -6.68
N ALA A 143 -12.38 17.16 -6.82
CA ALA A 143 -12.96 16.12 -5.95
C ALA A 143 -12.73 16.43 -4.47
N VAL A 144 -11.50 16.84 -4.12
CA VAL A 144 -11.11 17.09 -2.73
C VAL A 144 -11.64 18.42 -2.21
N THR A 145 -11.55 19.51 -2.98
CA THR A 145 -12.17 20.80 -2.58
C THR A 145 -13.69 20.67 -2.47
N PHE A 146 -14.31 19.90 -3.36
CA PHE A 146 -15.73 19.63 -3.33
C PHE A 146 -16.12 18.83 -2.09
N ALA A 147 -15.33 17.81 -1.73
CA ALA A 147 -15.48 17.10 -0.47
C ALA A 147 -15.39 18.05 0.73
N ALA A 148 -14.44 18.98 0.74
CA ALA A 148 -14.36 20.00 1.77
C ALA A 148 -15.66 20.82 1.88
N GLY A 149 -16.17 21.33 0.75
CA GLY A 149 -17.43 22.07 0.73
C GLY A 149 -18.62 21.26 1.29
N LEU A 150 -18.73 19.99 0.90
CA LEU A 150 -19.76 19.08 1.42
C LEU A 150 -19.61 18.85 2.92
N ALA A 151 -18.38 18.64 3.39
CA ALA A 151 -18.10 18.44 4.80
C ALA A 151 -18.41 19.68 5.65
N MET A 152 -18.11 20.88 5.15
CA MET A 152 -18.53 22.14 5.78
C MET A 152 -20.05 22.30 5.84
N ALA A 153 -20.77 21.71 4.88
CA ALA A 153 -22.23 21.69 4.85
C ALA A 153 -22.85 20.58 5.73
N GLY A 154 -22.03 19.83 6.49
CA GLY A 154 -22.49 18.79 7.42
C GLY A 154 -22.54 17.38 6.84
N MET A 155 -22.02 17.16 5.64
CA MET A 155 -21.86 15.83 5.06
C MET A 155 -20.59 15.14 5.57
N HIS A 156 -20.49 13.82 5.38
CA HIS A 156 -19.31 13.02 5.65
C HIS A 156 -18.82 12.37 4.35
N PRO A 157 -18.04 13.10 3.54
CA PRO A 157 -17.60 12.62 2.23
C PRO A 157 -16.53 11.55 2.30
N VAL A 158 -16.69 10.53 1.44
CA VAL A 158 -15.73 9.45 1.18
C VAL A 158 -15.21 9.59 -0.25
N VAL A 159 -13.98 10.08 -0.37
CA VAL A 159 -13.24 10.33 -1.60
C VAL A 159 -12.43 9.09 -2.01
N CYS A 160 -12.95 8.38 -3.01
CA CYS A 160 -12.33 7.19 -3.57
C CYS A 160 -11.51 7.52 -4.83
N ILE A 161 -10.20 7.68 -4.67
CA ILE A 161 -9.28 8.13 -5.72
C ILE A 161 -7.95 7.37 -5.63
N TYR A 162 -7.45 6.84 -6.74
CA TYR A 162 -6.11 6.24 -6.75
C TYR A 162 -5.03 7.21 -6.26
N SER A 163 -4.09 6.75 -5.43
CA SER A 163 -3.09 7.65 -4.84
C SER A 163 -2.16 8.30 -5.86
N THR A 164 -1.90 7.67 -7.01
CA THR A 164 -1.18 8.34 -8.12
C THR A 164 -1.84 9.65 -8.52
N PHE A 165 -3.15 9.71 -8.41
CA PHE A 165 -3.97 10.85 -8.78
C PHE A 165 -4.25 11.77 -7.59
N LEU A 166 -4.32 11.24 -6.35
CA LEU A 166 -4.39 12.07 -5.15
C LEU A 166 -3.21 13.06 -5.06
N ALA A 167 -2.03 12.70 -5.60
CA ALA A 167 -0.91 13.63 -5.72
C ALA A 167 -1.23 14.93 -6.49
N ARG A 168 -2.28 14.95 -7.32
CA ARG A 168 -2.78 16.15 -8.02
C ARG A 168 -3.63 17.03 -7.10
N ALA A 169 -4.42 16.42 -6.22
CA ALA A 169 -5.34 17.06 -5.29
C ALA A 169 -4.70 17.45 -3.95
N PHE A 170 -3.39 17.60 -3.99
CA PHE A 170 -2.60 17.59 -2.79
C PHE A 170 -2.76 18.87 -1.98
N ASP A 171 -2.61 20.01 -2.65
CA ASP A 171 -2.87 21.32 -2.08
C ASP A 171 -4.30 21.43 -1.52
N GLN A 172 -5.28 20.83 -2.20
CA GLN A 172 -6.69 20.84 -1.77
C GLN A 172 -6.91 19.98 -0.52
N THR A 173 -6.19 18.87 -0.40
CA THR A 173 -6.20 18.05 0.82
C THR A 173 -5.72 18.86 2.02
N ILE A 174 -4.73 19.73 1.81
CA ILE A 174 -4.16 20.60 2.85
C ILE A 174 -5.08 21.78 3.15
N MET A 175 -5.29 22.62 2.15
CA MET A 175 -5.84 23.96 2.32
C MET A 175 -7.33 23.90 2.55
N ASP A 176 -8.03 22.98 1.89
CA ASP A 176 -9.49 22.97 1.89
C ASP A 176 -10.05 21.98 2.91
N VAL A 177 -9.46 20.78 2.98
CA VAL A 177 -9.90 19.76 3.94
C VAL A 177 -9.20 19.95 5.27
N ALA A 178 -7.87 19.98 5.23
CA ALA A 178 -7.12 19.78 6.43
C ALA A 178 -7.14 21.03 7.33
N LEU A 179 -6.73 22.18 6.82
CA LEU A 179 -6.72 23.43 7.57
C LEU A 179 -8.05 23.73 8.29
N HIS A 180 -9.18 23.32 7.70
CA HIS A 180 -10.54 23.52 8.19
C HIS A 180 -11.09 22.41 9.10
N LYS A 181 -10.32 21.35 9.34
CA LYS A 181 -10.69 20.22 10.22
C LYS A 181 -11.91 19.41 9.79
N LEU A 182 -12.03 19.19 8.49
CA LEU A 182 -13.22 18.58 7.92
C LEU A 182 -13.18 17.04 7.94
N PRO A 183 -14.32 16.37 8.17
CA PRO A 183 -14.42 14.91 8.21
C PRO A 183 -14.46 14.28 6.81
N VAL A 184 -13.33 14.28 6.10
CA VAL A 184 -13.21 13.68 4.77
C VAL A 184 -12.44 12.36 4.82
N VAL A 185 -12.97 11.31 4.22
CA VAL A 185 -12.31 10.00 4.10
C VAL A 185 -11.65 9.89 2.73
N PHE A 186 -10.35 9.68 2.63
CA PHE A 186 -9.62 9.36 1.39
C PHE A 186 -9.43 7.85 1.25
N VAL A 187 -9.34 7.31 0.04
CA VAL A 187 -9.07 5.87 -0.19
C VAL A 187 -7.90 5.67 -1.18
N TYR A 188 -6.67 5.25 -0.78
CA TYR A 188 -5.67 4.43 -1.56
C TYR A 188 -4.23 4.32 -0.94
N SER A 189 -3.43 3.26 -1.24
CA SER A 189 -2.05 3.06 -0.70
C SER A 189 -0.81 3.52 -1.48
N THR A 190 -0.68 3.17 -2.76
CA THR A 190 0.65 2.84 -3.34
C THR A 190 1.61 4.03 -3.49
N PHE A 191 1.11 5.27 -3.43
CA PHE A 191 1.93 6.48 -3.57
C PHE A 191 1.63 7.54 -2.52
N LEU A 192 0.94 7.21 -1.43
CA LEU A 192 0.65 8.17 -0.35
C LEU A 192 1.97 8.70 0.28
N ALA A 193 3.10 8.03 0.02
CA ALA A 193 4.45 8.55 0.29
C ALA A 193 4.77 9.91 -0.37
N ARG A 194 4.18 10.22 -1.53
CA ARG A 194 4.34 11.55 -2.18
C ARG A 194 3.58 12.63 -1.44
N ALA A 195 2.62 12.22 -0.61
CA ALA A 195 1.78 13.07 0.19
C ALA A 195 2.26 13.21 1.65
N PHE A 196 3.52 12.86 1.93
CA PHE A 196 4.02 12.63 3.27
C PHE A 196 4.07 13.87 4.16
N ASP A 197 4.75 14.94 3.73
CA ASP A 197 4.92 16.16 4.55
C ASP A 197 3.57 16.77 4.92
N GLN A 198 2.57 16.61 4.06
CA GLN A 198 1.26 17.22 4.21
C GLN A 198 0.32 16.39 5.06
N THR A 199 0.44 15.06 4.97
CA THR A 199 -0.18 14.18 5.95
C THR A 199 0.32 14.55 7.35
N ILE A 200 1.57 15.00 7.50
CA ILE A 200 2.11 15.55 8.75
C ILE A 200 1.57 16.95 9.06
N MET A 201 1.92 17.94 8.23
CA MET A 201 1.76 19.36 8.55
C MET A 201 0.30 19.79 8.56
N ASP A 202 -0.52 19.21 7.70
CA ASP A 202 -1.84 19.74 7.45
C ASP A 202 -2.90 18.89 8.14
N VAL A 203 -2.75 17.56 8.09
CA VAL A 203 -3.72 16.65 8.71
C VAL A 203 -3.35 16.31 10.15
N ALA A 204 -2.19 15.72 10.36
CA ALA A 204 -1.95 15.07 11.64
C ALA A 204 -1.49 16.05 12.73
N LEU A 205 -0.77 17.12 12.36
CA LEU A 205 -0.42 18.22 13.24
C LEU A 205 -1.68 18.87 13.84
N HIS A 206 -2.69 19.09 13.00
CA HIS A 206 -3.94 19.75 13.40
C HIS A 206 -4.99 18.79 14.00
N LYS A 207 -4.74 17.47 13.97
CA LYS A 207 -5.59 16.38 14.52
C LYS A 207 -6.95 16.28 13.87
N LEU A 208 -6.98 16.31 12.55
CA LEU A 208 -8.23 16.40 11.80
C LEU A 208 -8.90 15.05 11.60
N PRO A 209 -10.24 15.00 11.52
CA PRO A 209 -11.00 13.75 11.36
C PRO A 209 -10.94 13.20 9.93
N VAL A 210 -9.73 13.03 9.39
CA VAL A 210 -9.52 12.50 8.03
C VAL A 210 -9.20 11.02 8.09
N VAL A 211 -9.98 10.19 7.40
CA VAL A 211 -9.75 8.74 7.34
C VAL A 211 -9.09 8.38 6.01
N PHE A 212 -7.90 7.78 6.01
CA PHE A 212 -7.24 7.24 4.83
C PHE A 212 -7.51 5.74 4.72
N VAL A 213 -8.01 5.26 3.59
CA VAL A 213 -8.38 3.87 3.34
C VAL A 213 -7.49 3.33 2.22
N ILE A 214 -6.44 2.64 2.61
CA ILE A 214 -5.23 2.40 1.84
C ILE A 214 -5.35 1.05 1.11
N ASP A 215 -5.98 1.05 -0.07
CA ASP A 215 -6.08 -0.13 -0.97
C ASP A 215 -4.74 -0.44 -1.67
N ARG A 216 -4.50 -1.71 -2.01
CA ARG A 216 -3.30 -2.26 -2.65
C ARG A 216 -2.05 -2.19 -1.77
N ALA A 217 -2.25 -2.27 -0.47
CA ALA A 217 -1.15 -2.23 0.48
C ALA A 217 -0.32 -3.52 0.40
N GLY A 218 1.00 -3.39 0.47
CA GLY A 218 1.94 -4.49 0.37
C GLY A 218 2.35 -4.82 -1.06
N VAL A 219 2.72 -6.08 -1.30
CA VAL A 219 3.14 -6.54 -2.63
C VAL A 219 1.90 -6.76 -3.50
N THR A 220 1.79 -6.00 -4.58
CA THR A 220 0.62 -5.97 -5.47
C THR A 220 0.67 -6.96 -6.63
N GLY A 221 1.74 -7.74 -6.75
CA GLY A 221 1.90 -8.78 -7.76
C GLY A 221 2.34 -8.25 -9.13
N PRO A 222 1.60 -8.51 -10.22
CA PRO A 222 2.07 -8.32 -11.60
C PRO A 222 2.28 -6.86 -12.00
N ASP A 223 1.70 -5.91 -11.26
CA ASP A 223 1.82 -4.46 -11.51
C ASP A 223 3.28 -3.96 -11.30
N GLY A 224 4.13 -4.78 -10.69
CA GLY A 224 5.57 -4.56 -10.56
C GLY A 224 5.97 -3.60 -9.44
N ALA A 225 7.28 -3.39 -9.30
CA ALA A 225 7.89 -2.69 -8.17
C ALA A 225 7.43 -1.21 -8.04
N SER A 226 7.05 -0.57 -9.14
CA SER A 226 6.49 0.78 -9.11
C SER A 226 5.13 0.83 -8.41
N HIS A 227 4.40 -0.28 -8.36
CA HIS A 227 3.05 -0.36 -7.80
C HIS A 227 2.99 -1.10 -6.46
N HIS A 228 4.11 -1.38 -5.81
CA HIS A 228 4.10 -2.02 -4.49
C HIS A 228 3.89 -0.98 -3.38
N GLY A 229 2.79 -1.12 -2.62
CA GLY A 229 2.49 -0.30 -1.45
C GLY A 229 3.23 -0.82 -0.21
N ILE A 230 4.56 -0.93 -0.27
CA ILE A 230 5.36 -1.57 0.80
C ILE A 230 6.01 -0.58 1.77
N PHE A 231 5.69 0.70 1.68
CA PHE A 231 6.36 1.75 2.47
C PHE A 231 5.43 2.46 3.45
N ASP A 232 4.11 2.25 3.36
CA ASP A 232 3.10 3.02 4.08
C ASP A 232 3.14 2.84 5.59
N LEU A 233 3.43 1.64 6.12
CA LEU A 233 3.62 1.52 7.57
C LEU A 233 4.83 2.28 8.06
N SER A 234 5.85 2.46 7.22
CA SER A 234 7.07 3.16 7.60
C SER A 234 6.86 4.65 7.69
N TYR A 235 6.33 5.28 6.63
CA TYR A 235 6.15 6.72 6.65
C TYR A 235 4.95 7.13 7.52
N LEU A 236 3.81 6.43 7.47
CA LEU A 236 2.62 6.82 8.26
C LEU A 236 2.88 6.76 9.76
N ARG A 237 3.75 5.86 10.24
CA ARG A 237 4.03 5.78 11.67
C ARG A 237 4.81 6.98 12.21
N LEU A 238 5.59 7.66 11.37
CA LEU A 238 6.31 8.89 11.73
C LEU A 238 5.36 10.04 12.07
N ILE A 239 4.14 10.00 11.53
CA ILE A 239 3.19 11.10 11.52
C ILE A 239 2.50 11.23 12.89
N PRO A 240 2.75 12.28 13.70
CA PRO A 240 2.13 12.43 15.03
C PRO A 240 0.60 12.39 14.98
N ASN A 241 -0.07 11.87 16.01
CA ASN A 241 -1.55 11.78 16.10
C ASN A 241 -2.27 10.90 15.06
N LEU A 242 -1.62 10.52 13.95
CA LEU A 242 -2.19 9.56 12.99
C LEU A 242 -2.27 8.17 13.62
N LYS A 243 -3.46 7.57 13.54
CA LYS A 243 -3.69 6.17 13.91
C LYS A 243 -3.56 5.32 12.65
N VAL A 244 -2.97 4.13 12.75
CA VAL A 244 -2.69 3.26 11.60
C VAL A 244 -3.12 1.83 11.94
N ALA A 245 -3.98 1.27 11.11
CA ALA A 245 -4.55 -0.06 11.26
C ALA A 245 -4.42 -0.90 9.97
N ALA A 246 -4.37 -2.22 10.14
CA ALA A 246 -4.36 -3.20 9.06
C ALA A 246 -5.29 -4.38 9.45
N PRO A 247 -6.49 -4.50 8.86
CA PRO A 247 -7.44 -5.56 9.17
C PRO A 247 -6.93 -6.92 8.73
N LYS A 248 -7.11 -7.95 9.57
CA LYS A 248 -6.73 -9.34 9.23
C LYS A 248 -7.60 -9.94 8.12
N ASP A 249 -8.86 -9.50 8.03
CA ASP A 249 -9.91 -10.03 7.17
C ASP A 249 -10.93 -8.95 6.76
N ALA A 250 -11.91 -9.36 5.98
CA ALA A 250 -13.00 -8.51 5.50
C ALA A 250 -13.87 -7.95 6.64
N THR A 251 -14.16 -8.75 7.66
CA THR A 251 -14.95 -8.33 8.83
C THR A 251 -14.26 -7.19 9.58
N GLU A 252 -12.95 -7.31 9.82
CA GLU A 252 -12.18 -6.25 10.45
C GLU A 252 -12.04 -5.00 9.58
N LEU A 253 -11.99 -5.13 8.24
CA LEU A 253 -11.99 -3.97 7.36
C LEU A 253 -13.26 -3.14 7.58
N CYS A 254 -14.43 -3.78 7.54
CA CYS A 254 -15.71 -3.13 7.76
C CYS A 254 -15.78 -2.51 9.17
N ALA A 255 -15.27 -3.22 10.17
CA ALA A 255 -15.33 -2.78 11.56
C ALA A 255 -14.38 -1.59 11.83
N LEU A 256 -13.21 -1.57 11.20
CA LEU A 256 -12.30 -0.43 11.24
C LEU A 256 -12.84 0.78 10.49
N LEU A 257 -13.57 0.57 9.38
CA LEU A 257 -14.25 1.66 8.68
C LEU A 257 -15.34 2.26 9.59
N GLU A 258 -16.14 1.45 10.25
CA GLU A 258 -17.11 1.90 11.27
C GLU A 258 -16.43 2.65 12.42
N THR A 259 -15.31 2.15 12.95
CA THR A 259 -14.49 2.87 13.93
C THR A 259 -14.08 4.24 13.40
N ALA A 260 -13.62 4.29 12.15
CA ALA A 260 -13.05 5.50 11.58
C ALA A 260 -14.12 6.57 11.31
N LEU A 261 -15.29 6.17 10.82
CA LEU A 261 -16.44 7.06 10.65
C LEU A 261 -16.98 7.61 11.98
N ALA A 262 -16.78 6.87 13.08
CA ALA A 262 -17.24 7.24 14.41
C ALA A 262 -16.19 7.96 15.28
N THR A 263 -14.97 8.18 14.80
CA THR A 263 -13.85 8.67 15.62
C THR A 263 -13.30 10.00 15.11
N ASP A 264 -12.98 10.91 16.03
CA ASP A 264 -12.24 12.14 15.74
C ASP A 264 -10.73 11.91 15.49
N GLY A 265 -10.18 12.75 14.61
CA GLY A 265 -8.75 12.73 14.29
C GLY A 265 -8.37 11.63 13.30
N PRO A 266 -7.15 11.66 12.75
CA PRO A 266 -6.91 10.95 11.50
C PRO A 266 -6.62 9.47 11.72
N ILE A 267 -7.16 8.63 10.85
CA ILE A 267 -7.02 7.16 10.87
C ILE A 267 -6.61 6.69 9.48
N ALA A 268 -5.61 5.82 9.38
CA ALA A 268 -5.24 5.12 8.17
C ALA A 268 -5.57 3.62 8.29
N ILE A 269 -6.34 3.05 7.37
CA ILE A 269 -6.73 1.64 7.31
C ILE A 269 -6.13 1.04 6.03
N ARG A 270 -5.14 0.15 6.12
CA ARG A 270 -4.48 -0.44 4.95
C ARG A 270 -4.93 -1.88 4.66
N TYR A 271 -5.28 -2.22 3.42
CA TYR A 271 -5.63 -3.58 3.03
C TYR A 271 -5.01 -3.99 1.69
N PRO A 272 -4.76 -5.31 1.47
CA PRO A 272 -4.04 -5.78 0.29
C PRO A 272 -4.94 -5.83 -0.95
N LYS A 273 -4.30 -5.91 -2.12
CA LYS A 273 -4.98 -6.32 -3.36
C LYS A 273 -5.30 -7.82 -3.29
N GLY A 274 -6.51 -8.20 -3.68
CA GLY A 274 -6.86 -9.61 -3.91
C GLY A 274 -8.19 -10.03 -3.28
N PRO A 275 -8.48 -11.34 -3.36
CA PRO A 275 -9.73 -11.89 -2.85
C PRO A 275 -9.77 -11.88 -1.33
N VAL A 276 -10.98 -11.83 -0.78
CA VAL A 276 -11.25 -12.06 0.64
C VAL A 276 -11.57 -13.54 0.88
N PRO A 277 -11.11 -14.14 1.99
CA PRO A 277 -11.44 -15.55 2.30
C PRO A 277 -12.92 -15.78 2.59
N ALA A 278 -13.61 -14.78 3.15
CA ALA A 278 -15.03 -14.82 3.49
C ALA A 278 -15.63 -13.41 3.47
N THR A 279 -16.90 -13.32 3.09
CA THR A 279 -17.69 -12.09 3.15
C THR A 279 -18.25 -11.91 4.57
N PRO A 280 -18.20 -10.70 5.16
CA PRO A 280 -18.71 -10.45 6.49
C PRO A 280 -20.24 -10.29 6.50
N ASP A 281 -20.87 -10.69 7.60
CA ASP A 281 -22.25 -10.29 7.88
C ASP A 281 -22.26 -8.83 8.36
N LEU A 282 -22.93 -7.94 7.62
CA LEU A 282 -23.04 -6.52 7.95
C LEU A 282 -24.41 -6.18 8.58
N PRO A 283 -24.51 -5.20 9.51
CA PRO A 283 -23.43 -4.40 10.09
C PRO A 283 -22.48 -5.16 10.99
N VAL A 284 -21.28 -4.59 11.11
CA VAL A 284 -20.29 -4.98 12.12
C VAL A 284 -20.13 -3.88 13.16
N GLU A 285 -19.77 -4.28 14.37
CA GLU A 285 -19.49 -3.35 15.48
C GLU A 285 -18.12 -2.69 15.32
N PRO A 286 -17.97 -1.40 15.70
CA PRO A 286 -16.68 -0.73 15.68
C PRO A 286 -15.69 -1.36 16.65
N LEU A 287 -14.42 -1.35 16.27
CA LEU A 287 -13.32 -1.88 17.07
C LEU A 287 -12.66 -0.82 17.96
N PRO A 288 -12.22 -1.20 19.18
CA PRO A 288 -11.48 -0.31 20.04
C PRO A 288 -10.08 0.01 19.47
N ILE A 289 -9.73 1.29 19.51
CA ILE A 289 -8.45 1.81 19.03
C ILE A 289 -7.30 1.31 19.90
N GLY A 290 -6.22 0.85 19.27
CA GLY A 290 -5.01 0.41 19.98
C GLY A 290 -5.15 -0.93 20.69
N ARG A 291 -6.15 -1.73 20.35
CA ARG A 291 -6.36 -3.06 20.92
C ARG A 291 -6.09 -4.16 19.91
N TRP A 292 -5.22 -5.08 20.29
CA TRP A 292 -4.90 -6.31 19.58
C TRP A 292 -5.74 -7.48 20.07
N GLU A 293 -5.80 -8.54 19.28
CA GLU A 293 -6.57 -9.73 19.55
C GLU A 293 -5.65 -10.95 19.57
N GLU A 294 -5.66 -11.70 20.68
CA GLU A 294 -4.96 -12.98 20.78
C GLU A 294 -5.82 -14.07 20.12
N LEU A 295 -5.34 -14.60 19.01
CA LEU A 295 -6.03 -15.65 18.24
C LEU A 295 -5.67 -17.04 18.73
N ARG A 296 -4.44 -17.20 19.23
CA ARG A 296 -3.89 -18.47 19.69
C ARG A 296 -2.89 -18.25 20.81
N LYS A 297 -2.97 -19.09 21.84
CA LYS A 297 -1.98 -19.16 22.91
C LYS A 297 -0.84 -20.10 22.53
N GLY A 298 0.34 -19.82 23.06
CA GLY A 298 1.51 -20.69 22.99
C GLY A 298 2.44 -20.41 24.17
N SER A 299 3.54 -21.16 24.23
CA SER A 299 4.57 -21.01 25.28
C SER A 299 5.96 -20.74 24.72
N ASP A 300 6.25 -21.24 23.52
CA ASP A 300 7.61 -21.28 22.98
C ASP A 300 7.93 -20.02 22.17
N ALA A 301 6.93 -19.42 21.53
CA ALA A 301 7.07 -18.15 20.84
C ALA A 301 5.72 -17.44 20.72
N VAL A 302 5.75 -16.13 20.48
CA VAL A 302 4.56 -15.36 20.09
C VAL A 302 4.81 -14.63 18.77
N ILE A 303 3.84 -14.71 17.86
CA ILE A 303 3.86 -14.06 16.56
C ILE A 303 2.88 -12.88 16.58
N PHE A 304 3.40 -11.67 16.42
CA PHE A 304 2.61 -10.47 16.17
C PHE A 304 2.56 -10.25 14.65
N ALA A 305 1.37 -10.34 14.07
CA ALA A 305 1.18 -10.20 12.63
C ALA A 305 0.14 -9.12 12.32
N VAL A 306 0.28 -8.48 11.16
CA VAL A 306 -0.59 -7.39 10.71
C VAL A 306 -1.19 -7.71 9.34
N GLY A 307 -2.44 -7.31 9.13
CA GLY A 307 -3.13 -7.49 7.85
C GLY A 307 -3.15 -8.95 7.39
N ARG A 308 -2.93 -9.15 6.08
CA ARG A 308 -2.86 -10.49 5.45
C ARG A 308 -1.84 -11.44 6.09
N MET A 309 -0.80 -10.90 6.75
CA MET A 309 0.21 -11.75 7.39
C MET A 309 -0.31 -12.50 8.62
N VAL A 310 -1.49 -12.14 9.14
CA VAL A 310 -2.13 -12.84 10.26
C VAL A 310 -2.51 -14.28 9.87
N GLU A 311 -3.09 -14.48 8.68
CA GLU A 311 -3.40 -15.81 8.14
C GLU A 311 -2.12 -16.65 8.00
N VAL A 312 -1.07 -16.06 7.39
CA VAL A 312 0.24 -16.70 7.22
C VAL A 312 0.87 -17.08 8.57
N ALA A 313 0.71 -16.23 9.60
CA ALA A 313 1.18 -16.52 10.95
C ALA A 313 0.42 -17.68 11.61
N GLY A 314 -0.90 -17.77 11.38
CA GLY A 314 -1.73 -18.90 11.82
C GLY A 314 -1.26 -20.22 11.23
N GLU A 315 -1.13 -20.29 9.89
CA GLU A 315 -0.63 -21.49 9.19
C GLU A 315 0.77 -21.90 9.65
N ALA A 316 1.64 -20.92 9.92
CA ALA A 316 2.99 -21.19 10.41
C ALA A 316 2.96 -21.77 11.84
N ALA A 317 2.11 -21.24 12.71
CA ALA A 317 1.95 -21.76 14.06
C ALA A 317 1.41 -23.20 14.07
N GLU A 318 0.49 -23.56 13.18
CA GLU A 318 0.02 -24.95 13.01
C GLU A 318 1.15 -25.89 12.58
N ARG A 319 2.01 -25.45 11.66
CA ARG A 319 3.16 -26.25 11.21
C ARG A 319 4.23 -26.42 12.28
N LEU A 320 4.44 -25.40 13.10
CA LEU A 320 5.38 -25.46 14.23
C LEU A 320 4.85 -26.40 15.33
N GLU A 321 3.54 -26.42 15.56
CA GLU A 321 2.91 -27.37 16.50
C GLU A 321 3.11 -28.82 16.06
N MET A 322 3.02 -29.11 14.76
CA MET A 322 3.35 -30.43 14.21
C MET A 322 4.82 -30.84 14.45
N GLN A 323 5.69 -29.89 14.81
CA GLN A 323 7.09 -30.10 15.16
C GLN A 323 7.32 -30.03 16.68
N GLY A 324 6.26 -29.96 17.48
CA GLY A 324 6.31 -29.88 18.95
C GLY A 324 6.61 -28.49 19.51
N LEU A 325 6.43 -27.42 18.72
CA LEU A 325 6.63 -26.04 19.14
C LEU A 325 5.30 -25.29 19.25
N SER A 326 4.93 -24.89 20.46
CA SER A 326 3.70 -24.16 20.76
C SER A 326 3.87 -22.66 20.57
N CYS A 327 3.34 -22.14 19.46
CA CYS A 327 3.46 -20.73 19.09
C CYS A 327 2.13 -19.99 19.23
N GLY A 328 2.13 -18.91 20.02
CA GLY A 328 1.01 -17.98 20.10
C GLY A 328 0.92 -17.08 18.86
N VAL A 329 -0.29 -16.65 18.51
CA VAL A 329 -0.55 -15.75 17.38
C VAL A 329 -1.46 -14.62 17.85
N VAL A 330 -1.02 -13.38 17.63
CA VAL A 330 -1.77 -12.17 17.96
C VAL A 330 -1.95 -11.35 16.69
N ASN A 331 -3.21 -11.02 16.40
CA ASN A 331 -3.55 -10.04 15.39
C ASN A 331 -3.25 -8.63 15.94
N ALA A 332 -2.16 -8.05 15.45
CA ALA A 332 -1.69 -6.73 15.80
C ALA A 332 -2.33 -5.63 14.93
N ARG A 333 -3.67 -5.68 14.76
CA ARG A 333 -4.45 -4.84 13.85
C ARG A 333 -4.18 -3.34 13.93
N TRP A 334 -3.68 -2.83 15.06
CA TRP A 334 -3.22 -1.45 15.21
C TRP A 334 -1.69 -1.38 15.23
N ILE A 335 -1.11 -0.78 14.19
CA ILE A 335 0.31 -0.49 14.11
C ILE A 335 0.63 0.77 14.92
N LYS A 336 -0.33 1.71 14.95
CA LYS A 336 -0.26 2.93 15.74
C LYS A 336 -1.66 3.32 16.25
N PRO A 337 -1.87 3.44 17.57
CA PRO A 337 -0.94 3.10 18.65
C PRO A 337 -0.74 1.57 18.78
N VAL A 338 0.41 1.17 19.28
CA VAL A 338 0.70 -0.22 19.66
C VAL A 338 -0.10 -0.59 20.93
N ASP A 339 -0.53 -1.84 21.06
CA ASP A 339 -1.30 -2.27 22.24
C ASP A 339 -0.46 -2.17 23.52
N PRO A 340 -0.99 -1.55 24.60
CA PRO A 340 -0.27 -1.41 25.86
C PRO A 340 0.07 -2.75 26.53
N ARG A 341 -0.59 -3.85 26.17
CA ARG A 341 -0.34 -5.21 26.70
C ARG A 341 0.85 -5.91 26.05
N ILE A 342 1.52 -5.28 25.08
CA ILE A 342 2.61 -5.91 24.32
C ILE A 342 3.72 -6.51 25.19
N ALA A 343 4.05 -5.86 26.31
CA ALA A 343 5.08 -6.33 27.23
C ALA A 343 4.67 -7.64 27.94
N ASP A 344 3.38 -7.86 28.20
CA ASP A 344 2.91 -9.05 28.91
C ASP A 344 3.05 -10.30 28.04
N TRP A 345 2.66 -10.20 26.77
CA TRP A 345 2.94 -11.24 25.78
C TRP A 345 4.43 -11.48 25.62
N ALA A 346 5.24 -10.42 25.50
CA ALA A 346 6.69 -10.56 25.30
C ALA A 346 7.44 -11.14 26.52
N ARG A 347 6.95 -10.95 27.75
CA ARG A 347 7.53 -11.58 28.95
C ARG A 347 7.21 -13.07 29.02
N GLY A 348 6.00 -13.45 28.62
CA GLY A 348 5.53 -14.84 28.65
C GLY A 348 6.23 -15.77 27.66
N HIS A 349 6.99 -15.21 26.71
CA HIS A 349 7.61 -16.01 25.64
C HIS A 349 9.12 -15.72 25.52
N PRO A 350 9.93 -16.75 25.24
CA PRO A 350 11.37 -16.57 25.03
C PRO A 350 11.67 -15.91 23.67
N ILE A 351 10.82 -16.13 22.66
CA ILE A 351 10.96 -15.56 21.31
C ILE A 351 9.72 -14.75 20.93
N VAL A 352 9.95 -13.56 20.37
CA VAL A 352 8.90 -12.70 19.80
C VAL A 352 9.17 -12.52 18.31
N LEU A 353 8.18 -12.79 17.47
CA LEU A 353 8.24 -12.64 16.01
C LEU A 353 7.30 -11.52 15.57
N THR A 354 7.72 -10.70 14.62
CA THR A 354 6.83 -9.75 13.93
C THR A 354 6.73 -10.10 12.45
N VAL A 355 5.54 -10.03 11.87
CA VAL A 355 5.32 -10.33 10.44
C VAL A 355 4.49 -9.22 9.79
N GLU A 356 5.04 -8.61 8.74
CA GLU A 356 4.40 -7.52 8.01
C GLU A 356 4.64 -7.60 6.50
N ASP A 357 3.63 -7.18 5.71
CA ASP A 357 3.78 -6.96 4.26
C ASP A 357 4.18 -5.51 3.97
N ASN A 358 5.36 -5.14 4.43
CA ASN A 358 5.95 -3.80 4.30
C ASN A 358 7.48 -3.93 4.34
N VAL A 359 8.20 -2.83 4.11
CA VAL A 359 9.63 -2.78 4.36
C VAL A 359 9.93 -2.87 5.86
N GLY A 360 10.99 -3.59 6.24
CA GLY A 360 11.32 -3.76 7.67
C GLY A 360 11.84 -2.49 8.33
N ALA A 361 12.44 -1.58 7.56
CA ALA A 361 12.94 -0.30 8.08
C ALA A 361 11.77 0.64 8.37
N GLY A 362 11.58 1.01 9.63
CA GLY A 362 10.50 1.90 10.05
C GLY A 362 9.11 1.26 10.03
N GLY A 363 8.96 0.03 9.54
CA GLY A 363 7.69 -0.70 9.51
C GLY A 363 7.26 -1.26 10.88
N PHE A 364 6.17 -2.02 10.93
CA PHE A 364 5.58 -2.60 12.14
C PHE A 364 6.59 -3.28 13.07
N GLY A 365 7.54 -4.05 12.54
CA GLY A 365 8.58 -4.69 13.36
C GLY A 365 9.45 -3.68 14.12
N SER A 366 9.72 -2.52 13.53
CA SER A 366 10.39 -1.42 14.23
C SER A 366 9.50 -0.82 15.34
N ALA A 367 8.17 -0.75 15.15
CA ALA A 367 7.24 -0.25 16.17
C ALA A 367 7.25 -1.13 17.42
N VAL A 368 7.26 -2.45 17.21
CA VAL A 368 7.33 -3.44 18.28
C VAL A 368 8.65 -3.35 19.03
N LEU A 369 9.78 -3.21 18.30
CA LEU A 369 11.09 -3.01 18.91
C LEU A 369 11.12 -1.76 19.79
N GLU A 370 10.61 -0.63 19.28
CA GLU A 370 10.51 0.64 20.02
C GLU A 370 9.63 0.51 21.27
N ALA A 371 8.47 -0.15 21.16
CA ALA A 371 7.55 -0.34 22.29
C ALA A 371 8.12 -1.28 23.37
N LEU A 372 8.93 -2.28 22.99
CA LEU A 372 9.52 -3.24 23.92
C LEU A 372 10.88 -2.81 24.48
N ALA A 373 11.53 -1.81 23.89
CA ALA A 373 12.83 -1.32 24.34
C ALA A 373 12.82 -0.77 25.78
N PRO A 374 11.84 0.05 26.21
CA PRO A 374 11.74 0.51 27.61
C PRO A 374 11.60 -0.62 28.64
N HIS A 375 11.15 -1.79 28.20
CA HIS A 375 10.99 -2.98 29.04
C HIS A 375 12.21 -3.92 29.01
N GLY A 376 13.25 -3.60 28.24
CA GLY A 376 14.43 -4.46 28.05
C GLY A 376 14.15 -5.72 27.23
N LEU A 377 13.04 -5.76 26.47
CA LEU A 377 12.58 -6.96 25.76
C LEU A 377 12.89 -6.94 24.25
N ALA A 378 13.39 -5.81 23.71
CA ALA A 378 13.69 -5.66 22.29
C ALA A 378 14.66 -6.73 21.73
N GLY A 379 15.62 -7.22 22.53
CA GLY A 379 16.57 -8.25 22.10
C GLY A 379 15.95 -9.62 21.74
N ARG A 380 14.72 -9.88 22.20
CA ARG A 380 13.95 -11.10 21.93
C ARG A 380 13.21 -11.07 20.60
N VAL A 381 13.09 -9.90 19.99
CA VAL A 381 12.28 -9.69 18.78
C VAL A 381 13.06 -10.12 17.54
N ARG A 382 12.39 -10.81 16.61
CA ARG A 382 12.87 -11.05 15.25
C ARG A 382 11.83 -10.55 14.26
N THR A 383 12.26 -9.67 13.36
CA THR A 383 11.37 -9.00 12.40
C THR A 383 11.40 -9.69 11.04
N LEU A 384 10.22 -10.06 10.52
CA LEU A 384 10.01 -10.59 9.17
C LEU A 384 9.20 -9.58 8.35
N ALA A 385 9.77 -9.15 7.23
CA ALA A 385 9.22 -8.08 6.40
C ALA A 385 9.55 -8.30 4.91
N SER A 386 8.68 -7.85 4.01
CA SER A 386 8.78 -8.04 2.56
C SER A 386 10.07 -7.49 1.94
N SER A 387 10.65 -6.40 2.45
CA SER A 387 11.90 -5.85 1.87
C SER A 387 13.16 -6.69 2.09
N ARG A 388 13.18 -7.61 3.07
CA ARG A 388 14.29 -8.58 3.18
C ARG A 388 14.30 -9.57 2.01
N LEU A 389 13.18 -9.72 1.29
CA LEU A 389 13.04 -10.56 0.10
C LEU A 389 13.32 -9.82 -1.22
N TYR A 390 13.24 -8.47 -1.23
CA TYR A 390 13.32 -7.63 -2.45
C TYR A 390 14.37 -6.52 -2.36
N SER A 391 15.45 -6.69 -1.59
CA SER A 391 16.51 -5.69 -1.37
C SER A 391 17.28 -5.24 -2.62
N ARG A 392 16.87 -5.67 -3.81
CA ARG A 392 17.31 -5.14 -5.10
C ARG A 392 16.08 -4.90 -5.97
N PHE A 393 15.89 -3.66 -6.43
CA PHE A 393 14.99 -3.36 -7.55
C PHE A 393 15.38 -4.28 -8.72
N ARG A 394 14.62 -5.36 -8.92
CA ARG A 394 14.78 -6.25 -10.08
C ARG A 394 13.72 -5.88 -11.12
N PRO A 395 14.08 -5.82 -12.42
CA PRO A 395 13.10 -5.68 -13.48
C PRO A 395 12.15 -6.89 -13.49
N PRO A 396 10.91 -6.73 -13.99
CA PRO A 396 9.92 -7.80 -14.03
C PRO A 396 10.43 -8.96 -14.89
N ASN A 397 10.36 -10.18 -14.37
CA ASN A 397 10.74 -11.40 -15.09
C ASN A 397 9.50 -12.27 -15.30
N PRO A 398 9.19 -12.73 -16.52
CA PRO A 398 7.87 -13.30 -16.87
C PRO A 398 7.72 -14.82 -16.60
N SER A 399 8.51 -15.44 -15.73
CA SER A 399 8.49 -16.90 -15.52
C SER A 399 8.39 -17.35 -14.06
N PRO A 400 7.50 -18.32 -13.71
CA PRO A 400 7.38 -18.85 -12.37
C PRO A 400 8.30 -20.08 -12.20
N THR A 401 9.59 -19.88 -11.94
CA THR A 401 10.49 -21.02 -11.62
C THR A 401 11.59 -20.66 -10.62
N ARG A 402 11.58 -21.39 -9.48
CA ARG A 402 12.66 -21.64 -8.50
C ARG A 402 13.52 -20.44 -8.07
N CYS A 403 13.24 -19.92 -6.88
CA CYS A 403 14.24 -19.22 -6.07
C CYS A 403 15.37 -20.17 -5.65
N GLN A 404 16.51 -20.13 -6.32
CA GLN A 404 17.78 -20.61 -5.77
C GLN A 404 18.38 -19.51 -4.90
N CYS A 405 18.39 -19.73 -3.58
CA CYS A 405 19.04 -18.84 -2.63
C CYS A 405 20.51 -19.27 -2.51
N SER A 406 21.42 -18.54 -3.17
CA SER A 406 22.86 -18.76 -3.13
C SER A 406 23.56 -17.81 -2.15
N THR A 407 23.48 -18.09 -0.85
CA THR A 407 24.46 -17.58 0.14
C THR A 407 24.52 -18.50 1.34
N LEU A 408 25.43 -19.48 1.26
CA LEU A 408 26.22 -20.12 2.32
C LEU A 408 26.80 -21.40 1.70
N SER A 409 27.90 -21.25 0.97
CA SER A 409 28.75 -22.38 0.59
C SER A 409 29.94 -22.44 1.54
N SER A 410 30.20 -23.63 2.07
CA SER A 410 31.48 -24.06 2.64
C SER A 410 31.57 -25.59 2.48
N PRO A 411 32.79 -26.15 2.38
CA PRO A 411 33.29 -26.66 1.10
C PRO A 411 33.21 -28.19 0.96
N SER A 412 33.20 -28.62 -0.30
CA SER A 412 33.72 -29.89 -0.82
C SER A 412 33.19 -31.20 -0.23
N PHE A 413 32.46 -31.98 -1.04
CA PHE A 413 32.84 -33.38 -1.29
C PHE A 413 32.38 -33.80 -2.70
N GLN A 414 33.28 -34.45 -3.42
CA GLN A 414 33.19 -34.89 -4.81
C GLN A 414 32.32 -36.15 -4.97
N HIS A 415 31.57 -36.25 -6.07
CA HIS A 415 31.60 -37.32 -7.09
C HIS A 415 30.43 -37.09 -8.08
N SER A 416 30.69 -36.76 -9.36
CA SER A 416 30.68 -37.68 -10.54
C SER A 416 29.48 -38.64 -10.52
N SER A 417 28.59 -38.75 -11.51
CA SER A 417 28.77 -38.69 -12.96
C SER A 417 27.42 -38.85 -13.69
N THR A 418 27.45 -38.64 -15.01
CA THR A 418 26.58 -39.20 -16.07
C THR A 418 25.16 -38.66 -16.27
N SER A 419 25.07 -37.85 -17.32
CA SER A 419 23.93 -37.54 -18.17
C SER A 419 23.28 -38.76 -18.83
N SER A 420 21.95 -38.79 -18.89
CA SER A 420 21.20 -39.29 -20.06
C SER A 420 19.74 -38.78 -20.03
N PRO A 421 19.11 -38.53 -21.20
CA PRO A 421 17.82 -37.87 -21.30
C PRO A 421 16.68 -38.88 -21.51
N SER A 422 15.55 -38.74 -20.81
CA SER A 422 14.34 -39.45 -21.21
C SER A 422 13.05 -38.70 -20.89
N ARG A 423 12.22 -38.63 -21.94
CA ARG A 423 10.76 -38.48 -22.03
C ARG A 423 10.06 -37.31 -21.31
N LYS A 424 9.59 -36.39 -22.15
CA LYS A 424 8.42 -35.55 -21.91
C LYS A 424 7.17 -36.44 -21.84
N GLU A 425 6.57 -36.56 -20.67
CA GLU A 425 5.15 -36.88 -20.51
C GLU A 425 4.46 -35.69 -19.85
N GLY A 426 3.34 -35.28 -20.44
CA GLY A 426 2.56 -34.13 -20.02
C GLY A 426 2.06 -34.30 -18.59
N LYS A 427 2.37 -33.31 -17.75
CA LYS A 427 1.68 -33.09 -16.48
C LYS A 427 0.91 -31.80 -16.58
N SER A 428 -0.38 -31.92 -16.27
CA SER A 428 -1.33 -30.84 -16.05
C SER A 428 -0.71 -29.77 -15.14
N ILE A 429 -0.77 -28.53 -15.60
CA ILE A 429 -0.37 -27.36 -14.83
C ILE A 429 -1.57 -26.99 -13.96
N SER A 430 -1.53 -27.34 -12.68
CA SER A 430 -2.40 -26.75 -11.67
C SER A 430 -1.92 -25.32 -11.37
N PRO A 431 -2.81 -24.31 -11.37
CA PRO A 431 -2.42 -22.94 -11.06
C PRO A 431 -2.49 -22.73 -9.54
N SER A 432 -1.42 -23.07 -8.82
CA SER A 432 -1.24 -22.69 -7.42
C SER A 432 -0.12 -21.66 -7.26
N SER A 433 -0.33 -20.47 -7.81
CA SER A 433 0.43 -19.28 -7.41
C SER A 433 -0.12 -18.75 -6.08
N GLY A 434 0.05 -19.53 -5.02
CA GLY A 434 -0.21 -19.16 -3.62
C GLY A 434 1.08 -18.80 -2.86
N PRO A 435 1.01 -18.49 -1.56
CA PRO A 435 2.04 -17.83 -0.72
C PRO A 435 3.28 -18.70 -0.38
N LEU A 436 3.58 -19.69 -1.22
CA LEU A 436 4.66 -20.67 -1.06
C LEU A 436 6.07 -20.07 -0.95
N SER A 437 6.28 -18.78 -1.23
CA SER A 437 7.59 -18.14 -1.05
C SER A 437 7.94 -17.81 0.41
N TRP A 438 6.96 -17.76 1.32
CA TRP A 438 7.17 -17.35 2.72
C TRP A 438 7.42 -18.54 3.67
N MET A 439 6.79 -19.69 3.40
CA MET A 439 6.85 -20.90 4.23
C MET A 439 8.27 -21.43 4.51
N PRO A 440 9.23 -21.45 3.57
CA PRO A 440 10.57 -21.97 3.84
C PRO A 440 11.36 -21.17 4.88
N MET A 441 11.00 -19.90 5.12
CA MET A 441 11.70 -19.02 6.06
C MET A 441 11.13 -19.11 7.48
N LEU A 442 9.81 -19.28 7.61
CA LEU A 442 9.16 -19.58 8.89
C LEU A 442 9.56 -20.97 9.41
N LEU A 443 9.79 -21.93 8.51
CA LEU A 443 10.33 -23.25 8.87
C LEU A 443 11.81 -23.21 9.29
N ARG A 444 12.62 -22.24 8.82
CA ARG A 444 14.00 -22.04 9.30
C ARG A 444 14.09 -21.57 10.75
N LEU A 445 12.98 -21.13 11.35
CA LEU A 445 12.91 -20.86 12.79
C LEU A 445 13.00 -22.14 13.62
N SER A 446 12.56 -23.30 13.11
CA SER A 446 12.66 -24.56 13.87
C SER A 446 14.12 -24.98 14.10
N THR A 447 15.02 -24.73 13.15
CA THR A 447 16.46 -24.95 13.32
C THR A 447 17.12 -23.93 14.26
N ALA A 448 16.59 -22.71 14.37
CA ALA A 448 17.08 -21.69 15.31
C ALA A 448 16.56 -21.90 16.73
N LEU A 449 15.33 -22.42 16.87
CA LEU A 449 14.70 -22.77 18.16
C LEU A 449 15.25 -24.08 18.74
N SER A 450 15.62 -25.05 17.90
CA SER A 450 16.20 -26.33 18.35
C SER A 450 17.69 -26.27 18.71
N SER A 451 18.40 -25.20 18.35
CA SER A 451 19.85 -25.05 18.57
C SER A 451 20.23 -24.24 19.82
N SER A 452 19.27 -23.82 20.64
CA SER A 452 19.54 -23.16 21.92
C SER A 452 19.90 -24.17 23.03
N SER A 453 21.00 -24.91 22.85
CA SER A 453 21.73 -25.47 23.98
C SER A 453 22.76 -24.44 24.46
N SER A 454 22.79 -24.27 25.76
CA SER A 454 23.54 -23.27 26.52
C SER A 454 25.05 -23.23 26.21
N ALA A 455 25.50 -22.25 25.44
CA ALA A 455 26.88 -21.76 25.49
C ALA A 455 26.94 -20.27 25.07
N PRO A 456 27.62 -19.39 25.81
CA PRO A 456 27.83 -18.01 25.39
C PRO A 456 28.78 -17.98 24.18
N TRP A 457 28.32 -17.39 23.07
CA TRP A 457 29.14 -17.19 21.88
C TRP A 457 30.17 -16.08 22.14
N THR A 458 31.38 -16.45 22.55
CA THR A 458 32.55 -15.56 22.51
C THR A 458 33.02 -15.40 21.06
N ALA A 459 32.95 -14.17 20.54
CA ALA A 459 33.48 -13.84 19.22
C ALA A 459 35.02 -13.77 19.25
N SER A 460 35.69 -14.82 18.79
CA SER A 460 37.12 -14.77 18.44
C SER A 460 37.27 -14.25 17.02
N PHE A 461 37.82 -13.04 16.87
CA PHE A 461 38.29 -12.51 15.58
C PHE A 461 39.59 -13.22 15.19
N ALA A 462 39.53 -14.12 14.19
CA ALA A 462 40.69 -14.63 13.49
C ALA A 462 40.81 -13.93 12.13
N CYS A 463 41.72 -12.96 12.05
CA CYS A 463 42.09 -12.27 10.81
C CYS A 463 42.97 -13.20 9.96
N CYS A 464 42.47 -13.66 8.81
CA CYS A 464 43.26 -14.44 7.86
C CYS A 464 43.52 -13.60 6.61
N SER A 465 44.66 -12.92 6.59
CA SER A 465 45.17 -12.13 5.47
C SER A 465 45.73 -13.05 4.38
N ARG A 466 45.12 -13.06 3.19
CA ARG A 466 45.81 -13.52 1.96
C ARG A 466 46.49 -12.34 1.30
N SER A 467 47.80 -12.44 1.20
CA SER A 467 48.71 -11.54 0.52
C SER A 467 48.45 -11.50 -0.99
N ARG A 468 48.19 -10.30 -1.51
CA ARG A 468 48.64 -9.89 -2.85
C ARG A 468 49.27 -8.51 -2.74
N SER A 469 50.58 -8.52 -2.90
CA SER A 469 51.47 -7.37 -2.97
C SER A 469 51.21 -6.55 -4.24
N LEU A 470 50.95 -5.25 -4.09
CA LEU A 470 51.36 -4.19 -5.02
C LEU A 470 51.54 -2.89 -4.19
N PRO A 471 52.56 -2.07 -4.48
CA PRO A 471 53.12 -1.11 -3.51
C PRO A 471 52.53 0.30 -3.68
N PHE A 472 52.14 0.95 -2.58
CA PHE A 472 52.10 2.41 -2.51
C PHE A 472 52.48 2.90 -1.11
N ALA A 473 53.35 3.90 -1.08
CA ALA A 473 54.09 4.44 0.07
C ALA A 473 53.20 5.24 1.06
N PRO A 474 53.68 5.52 2.29
CA PRO A 474 52.83 5.82 3.45
C PRO A 474 52.58 7.31 3.65
N GLY A 475 51.32 7.68 3.89
CA GLY A 475 50.90 9.00 4.39
C GLY A 475 50.13 8.85 5.70
N ARG A 476 50.64 9.49 6.76
CA ARG A 476 50.22 9.39 8.16
C ARG A 476 48.77 9.82 8.38
N CYS A 477 48.02 9.07 9.19
CA CYS A 477 46.87 9.60 9.95
C CYS A 477 46.98 9.11 11.39
N THR A 478 47.41 10.02 12.26
CA THR A 478 47.42 9.90 13.72
C THR A 478 46.00 10.02 14.28
N ALA A 479 45.66 9.08 15.15
CA ALA A 479 44.45 9.07 15.95
C ALA A 479 44.41 10.23 16.97
N TYR A 480 43.21 10.71 17.28
CA TYR A 480 42.92 11.31 18.58
C TYR A 480 41.50 10.94 19.03
N SER A 481 41.46 10.13 20.09
CA SER A 481 40.33 9.96 20.99
C SER A 481 40.48 10.94 22.15
N ALA A 482 39.40 11.61 22.56
CA ALA A 482 39.26 12.13 23.91
C ALA A 482 37.81 12.47 24.23
N ILE A 483 37.19 11.61 25.04
CA ILE A 483 36.05 11.92 25.90
C ILE A 483 36.53 12.89 26.99
N ARG A 484 35.77 13.94 27.31
CA ARG A 484 35.66 14.45 28.68
C ARG A 484 34.40 15.28 28.90
N SER A 485 33.71 14.91 29.96
CA SER A 485 32.64 15.61 30.66
C SER A 485 33.12 16.97 31.21
N CYS A 486 32.21 17.92 31.31
CA CYS A 486 32.31 18.98 32.33
C CYS A 486 30.91 19.41 32.76
N SER A 487 30.62 19.19 34.04
CA SER A 487 29.52 19.79 34.76
C SER A 487 30.03 20.99 35.57
N SER A 488 29.10 21.90 35.85
CA SER A 488 29.06 22.85 36.98
C SER A 488 29.25 24.35 36.70
N ARG A 489 28.18 25.06 37.10
CA ARG A 489 28.11 26.32 37.87
C ARG A 489 28.06 27.68 37.14
N SER A 490 26.85 28.23 37.25
CA SER A 490 26.49 29.51 37.91
C SER A 490 26.60 30.82 37.12
N GLY A 491 25.48 31.58 37.11
CA GLY A 491 25.55 33.05 36.94
C GLY A 491 24.35 33.72 36.29
N ARG A 492 23.30 33.96 37.09
CA ARG A 492 22.30 35.07 37.10
C ARG A 492 22.18 36.09 35.93
N ARG A 493 20.89 36.47 35.72
CA ARG A 493 20.31 37.78 35.28
C ARG A 493 20.47 38.13 33.79
N ALA A 494 19.56 38.84 33.11
CA ALA A 494 18.20 39.34 33.36
C ALA A 494 17.65 39.86 32.00
N GLU A 495 16.32 39.91 31.90
CA GLU A 495 15.52 40.96 31.22
C GLU A 495 15.58 41.22 29.69
N SER A 496 14.36 41.20 29.12
CA SER A 496 13.74 42.28 28.33
C SER A 496 13.70 42.20 26.79
N SER A 497 12.45 42.29 26.33
CA SER A 497 11.90 43.04 25.18
C SER A 497 12.18 42.61 23.75
N ALA A 498 11.09 42.18 23.10
CA ALA A 498 10.51 42.75 21.87
C ALA A 498 11.45 43.15 20.73
N ILE A 499 11.31 42.48 19.59
CA ILE A 499 10.64 42.96 18.37
C ILE A 499 9.98 41.75 17.70
#